data_AF-A0A1H3E3X7-F1
#
_entry.id   AF-A0A1H3E3X7-F1
#
_cell.length_a   1.000
_cell.length_b   1.000
_cell.length_c   1.000
_cell.angle_alpha   90.00
_cell.angle_beta   90.00
_cell.angle_gamma   90.00
#
_symmetry.space_group_name_H-M   'P 1'
#
loop_
_entity.id
_entity.type
_entity.pdbx_description
1 polymer ?
#
loop_
_entity_poly.entity_id
_entity_poly.type
_entity_poly.pdbx_seq_one_letter_code
_entity_poly.pdbx_strand_id
1 'polypeptide(L)'
;MDSMSGNPNSAFKPVKPVKHRHARFDPIRLMSGFLPAFRHLETGEIRLCQLADGRIARRHLLDSLPDDWILERDASGRPAALVSEIEPGFLRGIQFWTLQNLANPRLDG
;
A
#
# COMPACT_ATOMS: atom_id res chain seq x y z
N MET A 1 -8.44 -32.87 -42.68
CA MET A 1 -9.44 -31.87 -42.22
C MET A 1 -10.21 -32.51 -41.09
N ASP A 2 -10.65 -31.69 -40.13
CA ASP A 2 -11.21 -32.00 -38.79
C ASP A 2 -10.15 -31.93 -37.68
N SER A 3 -9.88 -30.78 -37.05
CA SER A 3 -10.72 -29.84 -36.26
C SER A 3 -10.59 -30.09 -34.76
N MET A 4 -10.29 -28.98 -34.08
CA MET A 4 -9.98 -28.81 -32.66
C MET A 4 -10.99 -29.48 -31.70
N SER A 5 -10.48 -30.07 -30.62
CA SER A 5 -11.25 -30.30 -29.40
C SER A 5 -10.61 -29.51 -28.26
N GLY A 6 -11.19 -28.34 -27.99
CA GLY A 6 -10.88 -27.54 -26.81
C GLY A 6 -11.54 -28.16 -25.57
N ASN A 7 -10.82 -28.15 -24.47
CA ASN A 7 -11.27 -28.66 -23.16
C ASN A 7 -12.34 -27.72 -22.55
N PRO A 8 -13.59 -28.18 -22.32
CA PRO A 8 -14.65 -27.36 -21.76
C PRO A 8 -14.80 -27.62 -20.26
N ASN A 9 -13.85 -27.17 -19.42
CA ASN A 9 -14.10 -27.06 -17.98
C ASN A 9 -13.07 -26.17 -17.28
N SER A 10 -13.19 -24.86 -17.48
CA SER A 10 -12.67 -23.87 -16.52
C SER A 10 -13.87 -23.25 -15.81
N ALA A 11 -14.36 -23.96 -14.80
CA ALA A 11 -15.43 -23.46 -13.94
C ALA A 11 -14.89 -22.28 -13.14
N PHE A 12 -15.32 -21.06 -13.49
CA PHE A 12 -15.12 -19.86 -12.67
C PHE A 12 -15.75 -20.12 -11.30
N LYS A 13 -14.91 -20.29 -10.27
CA LYS A 13 -15.39 -20.35 -8.89
C LYS A 13 -15.81 -18.94 -8.48
N PRO A 14 -17.02 -18.73 -7.94
CA PRO A 14 -17.43 -17.41 -7.49
C PRO A 14 -16.54 -16.99 -6.31
N VAL A 15 -15.84 -15.87 -6.48
CA VAL A 15 -15.12 -15.21 -5.39
C VAL A 15 -16.17 -14.77 -4.37
N LYS A 16 -16.07 -15.26 -3.13
CA LYS A 16 -16.99 -14.86 -2.06
C LYS A 16 -16.89 -13.34 -1.87
N PRO A 17 -18.01 -12.61 -1.75
CA PRO A 17 -17.96 -11.17 -1.54
C PRO A 17 -17.23 -10.89 -0.22
N VAL A 18 -16.08 -10.23 -0.31
CA VAL A 18 -15.36 -9.73 0.85
C VAL A 18 -16.26 -8.65 1.45
N LYS A 19 -16.80 -8.90 2.65
CA LYS A 19 -17.52 -7.87 3.39
C LYS A 19 -16.52 -6.78 3.74
N HIS A 20 -16.44 -5.75 2.92
CA HIS A 20 -15.69 -4.53 3.19
C HIS A 20 -16.35 -3.85 4.39
N ARG A 21 -15.92 -4.20 5.60
CA ARG A 21 -16.12 -3.33 6.75
C ARG A 21 -15.28 -2.11 6.45
N HIS A 22 -15.94 -1.02 6.05
CA HIS A 22 -15.34 0.31 5.97
C HIS A 22 -14.40 0.46 7.17
N ALA A 23 -13.09 0.49 6.90
CA ALA A 23 -12.11 0.72 7.94
C ALA A 23 -12.51 2.04 8.58
N ARG A 24 -13.02 1.97 9.81
CA ARG A 24 -13.45 3.18 10.52
C ARG A 24 -12.21 4.06 10.60
N PHE A 25 -12.27 5.18 9.87
CA PHE A 25 -11.33 6.28 10.02
C PHE A 25 -11.32 6.63 11.50
N ASP A 26 -10.20 6.38 12.16
CA ASP A 26 -9.98 6.75 13.55
C ASP A 26 -9.08 7.99 13.55
N PRO A 27 -9.65 9.20 13.52
CA PRO A 27 -8.87 10.44 13.43
C PRO A 27 -7.89 10.58 14.60
N ILE A 28 -8.20 10.02 15.77
CA ILE A 28 -7.32 10.08 16.93
C ILE A 28 -6.00 9.36 16.63
N ARG A 29 -6.05 8.24 15.90
CA ARG A 29 -4.83 7.51 15.49
C ARG A 29 -3.94 8.29 14.52
N LEU A 30 -4.51 9.13 13.65
CA LEU A 30 -3.73 10.03 12.78
C LEU A 30 -3.08 11.17 13.58
N MET A 31 -3.70 11.58 14.68
CA MET A 31 -3.24 12.69 15.50
C MET A 31 -2.23 12.26 16.59
N SER A 32 -2.26 11.00 17.04
CA SER A 32 -1.50 10.57 18.22
C SER A 32 -0.26 9.71 17.93
N GLY A 33 0.13 9.51 16.66
CA GLY A 33 1.29 8.66 16.34
C GLY A 33 1.85 8.84 14.93
N PHE A 34 2.99 8.17 14.68
CA PHE A 34 3.59 8.05 13.35
C PHE A 34 2.96 6.85 12.62
N LEU A 35 2.32 7.12 11.50
CA LEU A 35 1.68 6.10 10.66
C LEU A 35 2.57 5.78 9.47
N PRO A 36 2.91 4.51 9.22
CA PRO A 36 3.77 4.15 8.09
C PRO A 36 3.10 4.56 6.77
N ALA A 37 3.88 5.21 5.92
CA ALA A 37 3.43 5.80 4.67
C ALA A 37 4.53 5.76 3.61
N PHE A 38 4.11 5.95 2.37
CA PHE A 38 4.99 6.16 1.22
C PHE A 38 4.64 7.48 0.56
N ARG A 39 5.65 8.17 0.04
CA ARG A 39 5.48 9.42 -0.71
C ARG A 39 6.08 9.27 -2.09
N HIS A 40 5.33 9.66 -3.11
CA HIS A 40 5.88 9.84 -4.44
C HIS A 40 6.62 11.17 -4.51
N LEU A 41 7.89 11.15 -4.89
CA LEU A 41 8.77 12.32 -4.83
C LEU A 41 8.39 13.39 -5.85
N GLU A 42 7.94 13.00 -7.04
CA GLU A 42 7.56 13.98 -8.08
C GLU A 42 6.21 14.65 -7.82
N THR A 43 5.17 13.88 -7.48
CA THR A 43 3.81 14.41 -7.29
C THR A 43 3.55 14.90 -5.87
N GLY A 44 4.38 14.47 -4.91
CA GLY A 44 4.15 14.70 -3.48
C GLY A 44 3.00 13.87 -2.89
N GLU A 45 2.39 12.98 -3.67
CA GLU A 45 1.29 12.14 -3.23
C GLU A 45 1.73 11.22 -2.09
N ILE A 46 0.92 11.16 -1.02
CA ILE A 46 1.19 10.32 0.16
C ILE A 46 0.12 9.24 0.28
N ARG A 47 0.57 7.99 0.44
CA ARG A 47 -0.28 6.83 0.68
C ARG A 47 0.07 6.20 2.02
N LEU A 48 -0.91 6.09 2.91
CA LEU A 48 -0.76 5.29 4.14
C LEU A 48 -0.66 3.81 3.80
N CYS A 49 0.16 3.08 4.55
CA CYS A 49 0.20 1.63 4.44
C CYS A 49 -1.10 1.03 4.96
N GLN A 50 -1.73 0.14 4.19
CA GLN A 50 -2.97 -0.52 4.59
C GLN A 50 -2.85 -2.03 4.49
N LEU A 51 -3.59 -2.73 5.34
CA LEU A 51 -3.88 -4.16 5.17
C LEU A 51 -4.83 -4.35 3.99
N ALA A 52 -4.92 -5.57 3.47
CA ALA A 52 -5.85 -5.92 2.38
C ALA A 52 -7.33 -5.60 2.70
N ASP A 53 -7.68 -5.43 3.98
CA ASP A 53 -9.03 -5.03 4.41
C ASP A 53 -9.21 -3.51 4.58
N GLY A 54 -8.22 -2.70 4.16
CA GLY A 54 -8.25 -1.24 4.19
C GLY A 54 -7.89 -0.62 5.55
N ARG A 55 -7.66 -1.42 6.61
CA ARG A 55 -7.20 -0.88 7.89
C ARG A 55 -5.77 -0.38 7.78
N ILE A 56 -5.46 0.74 8.44
CA ILE A 56 -4.09 1.27 8.51
C ILE A 56 -3.17 0.24 9.17
N ALA A 57 -2.09 -0.08 8.47
CA ALA A 57 -1.07 -1.00 8.92
C ALA A 57 -0.17 -0.35 9.98
N ARG A 58 0.42 -1.19 10.84
CA ARG A 58 1.42 -0.77 11.84
C ARG A 58 2.86 -0.87 11.34
N ARG A 59 3.05 -1.35 10.12
CA ARG A 59 4.34 -1.52 9.44
C ARG A 59 4.19 -1.11 7.98
N HIS A 60 5.31 -0.84 7.32
CA HIS A 60 5.36 -0.64 5.88
C HIS A 60 4.90 -1.90 5.15
N LEU A 61 3.80 -1.76 4.41
CA LEU A 61 3.23 -2.79 3.55
C LEU A 61 3.03 -2.19 2.17
N LEU A 62 3.32 -2.98 1.14
CA LEU A 62 3.23 -2.55 -0.26
C LEU A 62 1.89 -2.91 -0.89
N ASP A 63 1.12 -3.80 -0.25
CA ASP A 63 -0.07 -4.46 -0.78
C ASP A 63 -1.19 -3.51 -1.22
N SER A 64 -1.24 -2.30 -0.64
CA SER A 64 -2.27 -1.30 -0.91
C SER A 64 -1.78 -0.17 -1.83
N LEU A 65 -0.55 -0.25 -2.34
CA LEU A 65 0.00 0.80 -3.18
C LEU A 65 -0.50 0.65 -4.62
N PRO A 66 -0.62 1.78 -5.34
CA PRO A 66 -0.90 1.78 -6.78
C PRO A 66 0.12 0.94 -7.57
N ASP A 67 -0.33 0.31 -8.66
CA ASP A 67 0.51 -0.56 -9.48
C ASP A 67 1.71 0.17 -10.11
N ASP A 68 1.53 1.43 -10.47
CA ASP A 68 2.56 2.31 -11.03
C ASP A 68 3.66 2.68 -10.02
N TRP A 69 3.44 2.44 -8.72
CA TRP A 69 4.47 2.60 -7.68
C TRP A 69 5.32 1.33 -7.51
N ILE A 70 4.87 0.20 -8.06
CA ILE A 70 5.52 -1.10 -7.89
C ILE A 70 6.45 -1.38 -9.07
N LEU A 71 7.73 -1.58 -8.78
CA LEU A 71 8.73 -1.94 -9.78
C LEU A 71 8.72 -3.44 -10.07
N GLU A 72 8.63 -4.27 -9.02
CA GLU A 72 8.70 -5.72 -9.14
C GLU A 72 7.65 -6.41 -8.27
N ARG A 73 7.20 -7.58 -8.74
CA ARG A 73 6.30 -8.48 -8.02
C ARG A 73 6.95 -9.85 -7.87
N ASP A 74 6.69 -10.51 -6.74
CA ASP A 74 7.16 -11.88 -6.49
C ASP A 74 6.42 -12.90 -7.38
N ALA A 75 6.83 -14.18 -7.31
CA ALA A 75 6.21 -15.26 -8.10
C ALA A 75 4.72 -15.48 -7.80
N SER A 76 4.20 -14.95 -6.68
CA SER A 76 2.78 -14.98 -6.33
C SER A 76 2.02 -13.72 -6.75
N GLY A 77 2.69 -12.78 -7.42
CA GLY A 77 2.13 -11.50 -7.87
C GLY A 77 2.08 -10.43 -6.78
N ARG A 78 2.65 -10.67 -5.60
CA ARG A 78 2.67 -9.67 -4.53
C ARG A 78 3.77 -8.64 -4.77
N PRO A 79 3.57 -7.35 -4.44
CA PRO A 79 4.62 -6.36 -4.60
C PRO A 79 5.88 -6.74 -3.80
N ALA A 80 7.04 -6.60 -4.44
CA ALA A 80 8.34 -6.96 -3.87
C ALA A 80 9.31 -5.77 -3.85
N ALA A 81 9.21 -4.87 -4.82
CA ALA A 81 10.04 -3.67 -4.92
C ALA A 81 9.25 -2.46 -5.41
N LEU A 82 9.69 -1.27 -5.01
CA LEU A 82 9.13 0.01 -5.41
C LEU A 82 9.99 0.66 -6.49
N VAL A 83 9.38 1.52 -7.30
CA VAL A 83 10.13 2.42 -8.18
C VAL A 83 10.93 3.44 -7.36
N SER A 84 12.01 4.00 -7.93
CA SER A 84 12.95 4.89 -7.23
C SER A 84 12.33 6.17 -6.70
N GLU A 85 11.20 6.57 -7.28
CA GLU A 85 10.47 7.79 -6.98
C GLU A 85 9.67 7.66 -5.69
N ILE A 86 9.59 6.47 -5.08
CA ILE A 86 8.82 6.24 -3.86
C ILE A 86 9.72 6.20 -2.64
N GLU A 87 9.48 7.16 -1.73
CA GLU A 87 10.20 7.27 -0.48
C GLU A 87 9.39 6.69 0.69
N PRO A 88 9.96 5.77 1.50
CA PRO A 88 9.32 5.29 2.73
C PRO A 88 9.45 6.32 3.86
N GLY A 89 8.38 6.47 4.63
CA GLY A 89 8.37 7.33 5.81
C GLY A 89 7.15 7.14 6.68
N PHE A 90 6.79 8.20 7.39
CA PHE A 90 5.70 8.21 8.34
C PHE A 90 4.89 9.50 8.25
N LEU A 91 3.57 9.38 8.30
CA LEU A 91 2.69 10.52 8.48
C LEU A 91 2.43 10.76 9.97
N ARG A 92 2.56 12.01 10.42
CA ARG A 92 2.11 12.47 11.73
C ARG A 92 1.28 13.73 11.54
N GLY A 93 -0.01 13.66 11.84
CA GLY A 93 -0.96 14.69 11.40
C GLY A 93 -0.93 14.82 9.88
N ILE A 94 -0.47 15.97 9.38
CA ILE A 94 -0.33 16.26 7.94
C ILE A 94 1.12 16.27 7.45
N GLN A 95 2.08 16.04 8.34
CA GLN A 95 3.51 16.11 8.03
C GLN A 95 4.05 14.72 7.71
N PHE A 96 4.84 14.64 6.65
CA PHE A 96 5.58 13.43 6.30
C PHE A 96 7.01 13.49 6.88
N TRP A 97 7.42 12.40 7.51
CA TRP A 97 8.69 12.25 8.20
C TRP A 97 9.43 11.05 7.63
N THR A 98 10.64 11.28 7.12
CA THR A 98 11.54 10.18 6.75
C THR A 98 12.23 9.62 8.00
N LEU A 99 12.83 8.43 7.88
CA LEU A 99 13.71 7.92 8.95
C LEU A 99 14.84 8.90 9.29
N GLN A 100 15.37 9.61 8.29
CA GLN A 100 16.38 10.65 8.50
C GLN A 100 15.84 11.83 9.33
N ASN A 101 14.60 12.27 9.09
CA ASN A 101 13.99 13.31 9.91
C ASN A 101 13.79 12.86 11.37
N LEU A 102 13.50 11.59 11.59
CA LEU A 102 13.32 11.02 12.93
C LEU A 102 14.65 10.83 13.67
N ALA A 103 15.72 10.50 12.95
CA ALA A 103 17.07 10.40 13.50
C ALA A 103 17.64 11.77 13.89
N ASN A 104 17.34 12.79 13.09
CA ASN A 104 17.77 14.17 13.32
C ASN A 104 16.55 15.09 13.33
N PRO A 105 15.75 15.05 14.42
CA PRO A 105 14.59 15.92 14.53
C PRO A 105 15.10 17.37 14.54
N ARG A 106 14.66 18.16 13.56
CA ARG A 106 14.81 19.62 13.65
C ARG A 106 13.88 20.06 14.78
N LEU A 107 14.46 20.43 15.92
CA LEU A 107 13.74 20.83 17.13
C LEU A 107 13.34 22.32 17.09
N ASP A 108 13.81 23.00 16.07
CA ASP A 108 13.69 24.41 15.76
C ASP A 108 12.60 24.56 14.70
N GLY A 109 11.37 24.77 15.19
CA GLY A 109 10.23 25.26 14.42
C GLY A 109 10.23 26.77 14.30
#